data_AF-A0A1B3BC13-F1
#
_entry.id   AF-A0A1B3BC13-F1
#
_cell.length_a   1.000
_cell.length_b   1.000
_cell.length_c   1.000
_cell.angle_alpha   90.00
_cell.angle_beta   90.00
_cell.angle_gamma   90.00
#
_symmetry.space_group_name_H-M   'P 1'
#
loop_
_entity.id
_entity.type
_entity.pdbx_description
1 polymer ?
#
loop_
_entity_poly.entity_id
_entity_poly.type
_entity_poly.pdbx_seq_one_letter_code
_entity_poly.pdbx_strand_id
1 'polypeptide(L)'
;MKYITLLLALFMTACATTTNNTNQTAEKSAAGTEKAAEADSDQIQQELKEAFVVDIMRMKIKENGENIACKLEAFTSCWGVSEQQCLDDAQPVKTQCLEFAETKFPSPSSEQAVKQYAQVFSMCMITRQSLLYPSKLSEMKTCLNQFDKPDPQKIAESILNPGK
;
A
#
# COMPACT_ATOMS: atom_id res chain seq x y z
N MET A 1 -3.01 1.75 26.92
CA MET A 1 -1.75 1.07 26.57
C MET A 1 -1.74 -0.33 27.17
N LYS A 2 -2.39 -1.32 26.53
CA LYS A 2 -2.52 -2.69 27.07
C LYS A 2 -2.77 -3.72 25.96
N TYR A 3 -1.91 -3.86 24.95
CA TYR A 3 -1.95 -5.03 24.04
C TYR A 3 -0.57 -5.29 23.41
N ILE A 4 0.44 -5.62 24.23
CA ILE A 4 1.72 -6.16 23.75
C ILE A 4 2.17 -7.23 24.74
N THR A 5 1.45 -8.35 24.84
CA THR A 5 1.91 -9.55 25.60
C THR A 5 1.12 -10.82 25.28
N LEU A 6 0.72 -11.05 24.03
CA LEU A 6 0.02 -12.29 23.67
C LEU A 6 0.23 -12.64 22.19
N LEU A 7 1.41 -13.19 21.83
CA LEU A 7 1.66 -13.85 20.53
C LEU A 7 3.00 -14.62 20.55
N LEU A 8 3.28 -15.40 21.60
CA LEU A 8 4.50 -16.22 21.70
C LEU A 8 4.25 -17.61 22.31
N ALA A 9 3.08 -18.20 22.07
CA ALA A 9 2.72 -19.50 22.66
C ALA A 9 1.94 -20.43 21.70
N LEU A 10 2.37 -20.55 20.44
CA LEU A 10 1.72 -21.48 19.47
C LEU A 10 2.68 -22.24 18.53
N PHE A 11 3.89 -22.59 18.98
CA PHE A 11 4.81 -23.41 18.16
C PHE A 11 5.44 -24.62 18.85
N MET A 12 4.85 -25.17 19.92
CA MET A 12 5.36 -26.41 20.54
C MET A 12 4.27 -27.41 20.92
N THR A 13 3.56 -27.98 19.94
CA THR A 13 2.87 -29.28 20.12
C THR A 13 2.38 -29.84 18.78
N ALA A 14 3.19 -30.65 18.10
CA ALA A 14 2.72 -31.74 17.24
C ALA A 14 3.90 -32.58 16.72
N CYS A 15 4.48 -33.43 17.57
CA CYS A 15 5.19 -34.64 17.12
C CYS A 15 4.99 -35.72 18.19
N ALA A 16 3.79 -36.28 18.21
CA ALA A 16 3.52 -37.53 18.92
C ALA A 16 2.48 -38.32 18.14
N THR A 17 2.93 -39.19 17.25
CA THR A 17 2.14 -40.36 16.85
C THR A 17 3.10 -41.52 16.62
N THR A 18 3.12 -42.42 17.60
CA THR A 18 3.75 -43.72 17.52
C THR A 18 2.84 -44.66 16.74
N THR A 19 3.34 -45.29 15.68
CA THR A 19 2.87 -46.62 15.29
C THR A 19 4.02 -47.48 14.79
N ASN A 20 4.03 -48.70 15.31
CA ASN A 20 5.04 -49.73 15.17
C ASN A 20 5.06 -50.38 13.78
N ASN A 21 6.25 -50.91 13.47
CA ASN A 21 6.54 -52.17 12.78
C ASN A 21 6.85 -52.25 11.28
N THR A 22 8.00 -52.89 11.06
CA THR A 22 8.38 -53.81 9.95
C THR A 22 9.28 -53.26 8.85
N ASN A 23 10.56 -53.63 8.98
CA ASN A 23 11.54 -54.04 7.98
C ASN A 23 11.60 -53.37 6.59
N GLN A 24 12.85 -53.03 6.26
CA GLN A 24 13.45 -53.15 4.93
C GLN A 24 12.80 -52.31 3.82
N THR A 25 13.47 -51.24 3.42
CA THR A 25 14.44 -51.30 2.32
C THR A 25 14.98 -49.90 2.11
N ALA A 26 16.30 -49.78 2.17
CA ALA A 26 17.03 -48.58 1.81
C ALA A 26 16.78 -48.20 0.34
N GLU A 27 17.12 -46.95 0.00
CA GLU A 27 17.24 -46.41 -1.37
C GLU A 27 15.96 -45.88 -2.02
N LYS A 28 15.51 -44.70 -1.58
CA LYS A 28 15.12 -43.52 -2.41
C LYS A 28 14.20 -42.60 -1.62
N SER A 29 14.72 -41.56 -0.97
CA SER A 29 13.92 -40.34 -0.71
C SER A 29 14.68 -39.09 -0.24
N ALA A 30 16.01 -39.04 -0.23
CA ALA A 30 16.71 -37.82 0.22
C ALA A 30 16.50 -36.61 -0.71
N ALA A 31 16.22 -36.82 -2.00
CA ALA A 31 16.02 -35.72 -2.96
C ALA A 31 14.58 -35.15 -3.01
N GLY A 32 13.62 -35.75 -2.27
CA GLY A 32 12.21 -35.35 -2.30
C GLY A 32 11.81 -34.40 -1.18
N THR A 33 12.50 -34.43 -0.05
CA THR A 33 12.14 -33.67 1.17
C THR A 33 12.75 -32.27 1.19
N GLU A 34 13.94 -32.06 0.61
CA GLU A 34 14.55 -30.72 0.48
C GLU A 34 13.72 -29.80 -0.42
N LYS A 35 13.18 -30.33 -1.54
CA LYS A 35 12.42 -29.53 -2.51
C LYS A 35 11.06 -29.05 -1.99
N ALA A 36 10.47 -29.76 -1.02
CA ALA A 36 9.21 -29.38 -0.39
C ALA A 36 9.42 -28.37 0.74
N ALA A 37 10.52 -28.47 1.50
CA ALA A 37 10.87 -27.51 2.54
C ALA A 37 11.38 -26.17 1.97
N GLU A 38 12.09 -26.18 0.84
CA GLU A 38 12.49 -24.97 0.12
C GLU A 38 11.29 -24.26 -0.54
N ALA A 39 10.38 -25.01 -1.17
CA ALA A 39 9.16 -24.43 -1.76
C ALA A 39 8.23 -23.80 -0.71
N ASP A 40 8.15 -24.39 0.49
CA ASP A 40 7.38 -23.86 1.62
C ASP A 40 8.04 -22.60 2.21
N SER A 41 9.38 -22.56 2.26
CA SER A 41 10.12 -21.36 2.68
C SER A 41 10.00 -20.19 1.70
N ASP A 42 10.08 -20.47 0.40
CA ASP A 42 9.93 -19.45 -0.65
C ASP A 42 8.51 -18.87 -0.69
N GLN A 43 7.49 -19.72 -0.50
CA GLN A 43 6.10 -19.28 -0.44
C GLN A 43 5.83 -18.39 0.78
N ILE A 44 6.32 -18.78 1.97
CA ILE A 44 6.21 -17.96 3.19
C ILE A 44 6.94 -16.61 3.02
N GLN A 45 8.12 -16.61 2.38
CA GLN A 45 8.83 -15.36 2.11
C GLN A 45 8.08 -14.46 1.14
N GLN A 46 7.44 -15.03 0.13
CA GLN A 46 6.65 -14.27 -0.84
C GLN A 46 5.42 -13.64 -0.17
N GLU A 47 4.66 -14.41 0.62
CA GLU A 47 3.51 -13.91 1.38
C GLU A 47 3.90 -12.81 2.38
N LEU A 48 5.04 -12.97 3.06
CA LEU A 48 5.57 -11.96 3.98
C LEU A 48 5.97 -10.67 3.25
N LYS A 49 6.61 -10.77 2.08
CA LYS A 49 6.97 -9.61 1.25
C LYS A 49 5.72 -8.87 0.79
N GLU A 50 4.69 -9.58 0.34
CA GLU A 50 3.44 -8.98 -0.10
C GLU A 50 2.72 -8.25 1.04
N ALA A 51 2.60 -8.89 2.21
CA ALA A 51 2.02 -8.25 3.39
C ALA A 51 2.79 -6.99 3.80
N PHE A 52 4.12 -7.05 3.78
CA PHE A 52 4.98 -5.92 4.09
C PHE A 52 4.82 -4.75 3.10
N VAL A 53 4.76 -5.04 1.80
CA VAL A 53 4.53 -4.01 0.76
C VAL A 53 3.17 -3.35 0.94
N VAL A 54 2.12 -4.14 1.21
CA VAL A 54 0.77 -3.63 1.46
C VAL A 54 0.74 -2.68 2.65
N ASP A 55 1.35 -3.07 3.77
CA ASP A 55 1.38 -2.25 4.98
C ASP A 55 2.18 -0.97 4.78
N ILE A 56 3.35 -1.03 4.13
CA ILE A 56 4.16 0.15 3.81
C ILE A 56 3.39 1.12 2.94
N MET A 57 2.78 0.64 1.85
CA MET A 57 2.06 1.50 0.92
C MET A 57 0.89 2.20 1.61
N ARG A 58 0.11 1.45 2.39
CA ARG A 58 -1.00 2.01 3.17
C ARG A 58 -0.50 3.05 4.18
N MET A 59 0.56 2.75 4.91
CA MET A 59 1.16 3.67 5.89
C MET A 59 1.64 4.95 5.21
N LYS A 60 2.33 4.85 4.08
CA LYS A 60 2.88 6.01 3.37
C LYS A 60 1.80 6.90 2.75
N ILE A 61 0.69 6.33 2.28
CA ILE A 61 -0.49 7.09 1.85
C ILE A 61 -1.08 7.89 3.01
N LYS A 62 -1.15 7.31 4.21
CA LYS A 62 -1.67 8.02 5.40
C LYS A 62 -0.76 9.15 5.85
N GLU A 63 0.54 8.89 5.87
CA GLU A 63 1.55 9.86 6.28
C GLU A 63 1.63 11.03 5.30
N ASN A 64 1.72 10.73 4.00
CA ASN A 64 2.20 11.66 2.99
C ASN A 64 1.20 11.91 1.85
N GLY A 65 -0.05 11.48 2.00
CA GLY A 65 -1.07 11.54 0.95
C GLY A 65 -1.39 12.95 0.43
N GLU A 66 -1.12 13.99 1.21
CA GLU A 66 -1.18 15.40 0.81
C GLU A 66 -0.22 15.74 -0.33
N ASN A 67 0.89 15.01 -0.45
CA ASN A 67 1.92 15.25 -1.46
C ASN A 67 1.52 14.75 -2.86
N ILE A 68 0.46 13.92 -2.97
CA ILE A 68 0.07 13.27 -4.22
C ILE A 68 -0.17 14.29 -5.34
N ALA A 69 -0.84 15.40 -5.03
CA ALA A 69 -1.07 16.48 -5.98
C ALA A 69 -0.02 17.58 -5.86
N CYS A 70 0.33 17.99 -4.65
CA CYS A 70 1.09 19.21 -4.41
C CYS A 70 2.54 19.19 -4.89
N LYS A 71 3.15 17.99 -4.96
CA LYS A 71 4.50 17.83 -5.52
C LYS A 71 4.53 17.70 -7.04
N LEU A 72 3.35 17.66 -7.68
CA LEU A 72 3.27 17.65 -9.13
C LEU A 72 3.24 19.09 -9.61
N GLU A 73 4.31 19.54 -10.27
CA GLU A 73 4.39 20.89 -10.85
C GLU A 73 3.21 21.19 -11.78
N ALA A 74 2.71 20.18 -12.50
CA ALA A 74 1.52 20.29 -13.34
C ALA A 74 0.28 20.72 -12.53
N PHE A 75 0.16 20.31 -11.27
CA PHE A 75 -0.97 20.67 -10.40
C PHE A 75 -0.83 22.09 -9.92
N THR A 76 0.29 22.41 -9.26
CA THR A 76 0.54 23.75 -8.74
C THR A 76 0.48 24.81 -9.86
N SER A 77 1.00 24.48 -11.04
CA SER A 77 0.93 25.36 -12.22
C SER A 77 -0.48 25.51 -12.78
N CYS A 78 -1.25 24.43 -12.92
CA CYS A 78 -2.58 24.54 -13.53
C CYS A 78 -3.58 25.27 -12.64
N TRP A 79 -3.49 25.06 -11.33
CA TRP A 79 -4.35 25.73 -10.36
C TRP A 79 -3.79 27.07 -9.87
N GLY A 80 -2.57 27.44 -10.28
CA GLY A 80 -1.96 28.74 -9.96
C GLY A 80 -1.67 28.91 -8.47
N VAL A 81 -1.32 27.83 -7.78
CA VAL A 81 -1.05 27.80 -6.34
C VAL A 81 0.40 27.40 -6.07
N SER A 82 0.99 27.92 -5.00
CA SER A 82 2.31 27.45 -4.56
C SER A 82 2.19 26.03 -3.98
N GLU A 83 3.31 25.30 -3.95
CA GLU A 83 3.37 23.99 -3.31
C GLU A 83 2.94 24.06 -1.83
N GLN A 84 3.43 25.05 -1.08
CA GLN A 84 3.07 25.22 0.33
C GLN A 84 1.57 25.49 0.50
N GLN A 85 0.99 26.38 -0.30
CA GLN A 85 -0.45 26.65 -0.26
C GLN A 85 -1.25 25.38 -0.57
N CYS A 86 -0.81 24.61 -1.57
CA CYS A 86 -1.43 23.33 -1.89
C CYS A 86 -1.36 22.37 -0.69
N LEU A 87 -0.21 22.24 -0.02
CA LEU A 87 -0.06 21.34 1.14
C LEU A 87 -0.95 21.75 2.31
N ASP A 88 -1.04 23.06 2.58
CA ASP A 88 -1.89 23.60 3.65
C ASP A 88 -3.38 23.30 3.35
N ASP A 89 -3.80 23.47 2.10
CA ASP A 89 -5.16 23.16 1.62
C ASP A 89 -5.45 21.64 1.58
N ALA A 90 -4.43 20.81 1.38
CA ALA A 90 -4.53 19.36 1.27
C ALA A 90 -4.79 18.67 2.62
N GLN A 91 -4.27 19.20 3.73
CA GLN A 91 -4.41 18.57 5.06
C GLN A 91 -5.85 18.24 5.46
N PRO A 92 -6.82 19.18 5.43
CA PRO A 92 -8.21 18.86 5.78
C PRO A 92 -8.86 17.89 4.78
N VAL A 93 -8.43 17.91 3.52
CA VAL A 93 -8.91 16.99 2.47
C VAL A 93 -8.39 15.57 2.70
N LYS A 94 -7.13 15.41 3.13
CA LYS A 94 -6.48 14.12 3.40
C LYS A 94 -7.32 13.26 4.32
N THR A 95 -7.73 13.78 5.47
CA THR A 95 -8.51 13.01 6.45
C THR A 95 -9.80 12.47 5.84
N GLN A 96 -10.56 13.31 5.12
CA GLN A 96 -11.82 12.90 4.50
C GLN A 96 -11.61 11.85 3.40
N CYS A 97 -10.51 11.97 2.64
CA CYS A 97 -10.19 11.02 1.58
C CYS A 97 -9.66 9.69 2.12
N LEU A 98 -8.94 9.69 3.24
CA LEU A 98 -8.56 8.48 3.96
C LEU A 98 -9.80 7.72 4.43
N GLU A 99 -10.73 8.40 5.09
CA GLU A 99 -12.00 7.80 5.56
C GLU A 99 -12.81 7.22 4.40
N PHE A 100 -12.88 7.95 3.27
CA PHE A 100 -13.57 7.47 2.07
C PHE A 100 -12.91 6.21 1.49
N ALA A 101 -11.57 6.20 1.37
CA ALA A 101 -10.83 5.05 0.87
C ALA A 101 -10.96 3.84 1.80
N GLU A 102 -10.90 4.05 3.13
CA GLU A 102 -11.07 3.00 4.14
C GLU A 102 -12.49 2.42 4.17
N THR A 103 -13.51 3.23 3.85
CA THR A 103 -14.88 2.75 3.69
C THR A 103 -15.04 1.86 2.47
N LYS A 104 -14.34 2.17 1.36
CA LYS A 104 -14.39 1.38 0.12
C LYS A 104 -13.54 0.12 0.18
N PHE A 105 -12.39 0.20 0.82
CA PHE A 105 -11.42 -0.89 0.97
C PHE A 105 -11.00 -1.00 2.44
N PRO A 106 -11.84 -1.63 3.28
CA PRO A 106 -11.50 -1.83 4.68
C PRO A 106 -10.35 -2.83 4.78
N SER A 107 -9.19 -2.36 5.24
CA SER A 107 -7.99 -3.18 5.45
C SER A 107 -7.55 -3.97 4.21
N PRO A 108 -7.06 -3.28 3.15
CA PRO A 108 -6.54 -3.97 1.96
C PRO A 108 -5.42 -4.93 2.37
N SER A 109 -5.53 -6.20 1.99
CA SER A 109 -4.59 -7.27 2.37
C SER A 109 -3.81 -7.86 1.20
N SER A 110 -4.04 -7.36 -0.01
CA SER A 110 -3.34 -7.77 -1.23
C SER A 110 -2.79 -6.56 -1.98
N GLU A 111 -1.79 -6.79 -2.83
CA GLU A 111 -1.23 -5.74 -3.68
C GLU A 111 -2.31 -5.09 -4.57
N GLN A 112 -3.24 -5.89 -5.10
CA GLN A 112 -4.34 -5.37 -5.91
C GLN A 112 -5.28 -4.49 -5.07
N ALA A 113 -5.60 -4.91 -3.84
CA ALA A 113 -6.47 -4.13 -2.95
C ALA A 113 -5.80 -2.82 -2.52
N VAL A 114 -4.48 -2.82 -2.25
CA VAL A 114 -3.75 -1.60 -1.88
C VAL A 114 -3.64 -0.64 -3.05
N LYS A 115 -3.48 -1.15 -4.29
CA LYS A 115 -3.54 -0.32 -5.51
C LYS A 115 -4.89 0.36 -5.67
N GLN A 116 -5.99 -0.38 -5.48
CA GLN A 116 -7.33 0.20 -5.57
C GLN A 116 -7.61 1.21 -4.46
N TYR A 117 -7.15 0.94 -3.23
CA TYR A 117 -7.18 1.89 -2.11
C TYR A 117 -6.43 3.18 -2.47
N ALA A 118 -5.21 3.07 -2.99
CA ALA A 118 -4.39 4.20 -3.40
C ALA A 118 -5.04 5.02 -4.52
N GLN A 119 -5.64 4.35 -5.51
CA GLN A 119 -6.35 5.01 -6.61
C GLN A 119 -7.57 5.79 -6.10
N VAL A 120 -8.40 5.19 -5.24
CA VAL A 120 -9.56 5.89 -4.66
C VAL A 120 -9.14 7.07 -3.79
N PHE A 121 -8.12 6.90 -2.97
CA PHE A 121 -7.57 7.98 -2.17
C PHE A 121 -7.07 9.13 -3.05
N SER A 122 -6.24 8.83 -4.06
CA SER A 122 -5.65 9.82 -4.96
C SER A 122 -6.72 10.59 -5.76
N MET A 123 -7.72 9.87 -6.29
CA MET A 123 -8.84 10.49 -6.99
C MET A 123 -9.65 11.41 -6.08
N CYS A 124 -9.89 11.00 -4.84
CA CYS A 124 -10.57 11.83 -3.86
C CYS A 124 -9.77 13.11 -3.58
N MET A 125 -8.46 12.99 -3.34
CA MET A 125 -7.56 14.11 -3.07
C MET A 125 -7.58 15.12 -4.21
N ILE A 126 -7.28 14.67 -5.43
CA ILE A 126 -7.24 15.52 -6.62
C ILE A 126 -8.59 16.20 -6.84
N THR A 127 -9.70 15.46 -6.74
CA THR A 127 -11.04 16.01 -6.98
C THR A 127 -11.39 17.08 -5.94
N ARG A 128 -11.30 16.75 -4.64
CA ARG A 128 -11.67 17.69 -3.57
C ARG A 128 -10.77 18.91 -3.55
N GLN A 129 -9.47 18.73 -3.78
CA GLN A 129 -8.54 19.84 -3.84
C GLN A 129 -8.78 20.74 -5.04
N SER A 130 -9.11 20.18 -6.21
CA SER A 130 -9.51 20.96 -7.39
C SER A 130 -10.75 21.84 -7.12
N LEU A 131 -11.68 21.37 -6.29
CA LEU A 131 -12.89 22.10 -5.92
C LEU A 131 -12.61 23.30 -5.01
N LEU A 132 -11.43 23.40 -4.38
CA LEU A 132 -11.02 24.57 -3.59
C LEU A 132 -10.68 25.78 -4.48
N TYR A 133 -10.50 25.57 -5.79
CA TYR A 133 -10.07 26.57 -6.74
C TYR A 133 -11.12 26.77 -7.84
N PRO A 134 -12.31 27.32 -7.51
CA PRO A 134 -13.45 27.37 -8.42
C PRO A 134 -13.21 28.16 -9.70
N SER A 135 -12.29 29.14 -9.67
CA SER A 135 -11.88 29.94 -10.82
C SER A 135 -11.23 29.11 -11.95
N LYS A 136 -10.74 27.91 -11.63
CA LYS A 136 -10.06 27.00 -12.57
C LYS A 136 -10.89 25.76 -12.92
N LEU A 137 -12.13 25.65 -12.44
CA LEU A 137 -12.97 24.49 -12.72
C LEU A 137 -13.35 24.34 -14.20
N SER A 138 -13.50 25.45 -14.92
CA SER A 138 -13.71 25.44 -16.38
C SER A 138 -12.50 24.90 -17.14
N GLU A 139 -11.29 25.05 -16.57
CA GLU A 139 -10.02 24.57 -17.10
C GLU A 139 -9.66 23.18 -16.55
N MET A 140 -10.44 22.62 -15.62
CA MET A 140 -10.14 21.38 -14.91
C MET A 140 -9.88 20.21 -15.86
N LYS A 141 -10.65 20.08 -16.95
CA LYS A 141 -10.41 19.03 -17.95
C LYS A 141 -9.03 19.18 -18.60
N THR A 142 -8.65 20.40 -18.96
CA THR A 142 -7.33 20.70 -19.54
C THR A 142 -6.22 20.45 -18.51
N CYS A 143 -6.45 20.83 -17.25
CA CYS A 143 -5.54 20.53 -16.16
C CYS A 143 -5.34 19.02 -15.98
N LEU A 144 -6.43 18.27 -15.85
CA LEU A 144 -6.42 16.82 -15.62
C LEU A 144 -5.83 16.03 -16.80
N ASN A 145 -5.97 16.51 -18.04
CA ASN A 145 -5.33 15.89 -19.20
C ASN A 145 -3.78 15.90 -19.11
N GLN A 146 -3.18 16.80 -18.33
CA GLN A 146 -1.73 16.76 -18.05
C GLN A 146 -1.37 15.59 -17.11
N PHE A 147 -2.35 15.06 -16.38
CA PHE A 147 -2.25 13.91 -15.48
C PHE A 147 -2.80 12.62 -16.08
N ASP A 148 -3.29 12.61 -17.32
CA ASP A 148 -3.70 11.36 -18.00
C ASP A 148 -2.51 10.44 -18.31
N LYS A 149 -1.28 10.95 -18.15
CA LYS A 149 -0.04 10.17 -18.14
C LYS A 149 0.77 10.51 -16.89
N PRO A 150 0.21 10.31 -15.68
CA PRO A 150 0.97 10.61 -14.49
C PRO A 150 2.11 9.59 -14.43
N ASP A 151 3.34 10.06 -14.33
CA ASP A 151 4.48 9.18 -14.12
C ASP A 151 4.29 8.46 -12.78
N PRO A 152 4.00 7.14 -12.76
CA PRO A 152 3.73 6.44 -11.52
C PRO A 152 4.94 6.46 -10.58
N GLN A 153 6.15 6.62 -11.12
CA GLN A 153 7.37 6.74 -10.33
C GLN A 153 7.39 8.07 -9.57
N LYS A 154 7.03 9.19 -10.21
CA LYS A 154 6.96 10.50 -9.54
C LYS A 154 5.90 10.54 -8.45
N ILE A 155 4.75 9.89 -8.68
CA ILE A 155 3.71 9.75 -7.64
C ILE A 155 4.21 8.87 -6.50
N ALA A 156 4.87 7.75 -6.81
CA ALA A 156 5.46 6.91 -5.77
C ALA A 156 6.54 7.68 -4.99
N GLU A 157 7.39 8.46 -5.65
CA GLU A 157 8.41 9.28 -5.02
C GLU A 157 7.83 10.36 -4.10
N SER A 158 6.74 11.03 -4.51
CA SER A 158 6.10 12.07 -3.68
C SER A 158 5.51 11.49 -2.39
N ILE A 159 5.04 10.25 -2.43
CA ILE A 159 4.49 9.52 -1.29
C ILE A 159 5.59 8.87 -0.44
N LEU A 160 6.61 8.28 -1.05
CA LEU A 160 7.65 7.53 -0.34
C LEU A 160 8.75 8.43 0.23
N ASN A 161 9.03 9.56 -0.43
CA ASN A 161 10.12 10.48 -0.10
C ASN A 161 9.65 11.95 -0.09
N PRO A 162 8.79 12.37 0.85
CA PRO A 162 8.19 13.70 0.89
C PRO A 162 9.19 14.83 1.21
N GLY A 163 10.44 14.55 1.59
CA GLY A 163 11.45 15.58 1.92
C GLY A 163 12.49 15.87 0.82
N LYS A 164 12.37 15.23 -0.35
CA LYS A 164 13.18 15.51 -1.54
C LYS A 164 12.38 16.27 -2.57
#